data_AF-A0A8B6CM25-F1
#
_entry.id   AF-A0A8B6CM25-F1
#
_cell.length_a   1.000
_cell.length_b   1.000
_cell.length_c   1.000
_cell.angle_alpha   90.00
_cell.angle_beta   90.00
_cell.angle_gamma   90.00
#
_symmetry.space_group_name_H-M   'P 1'
#
loop_
_entity.id
_entity.type
_entity.pdbx_description
1 polymer ?
#
loop_
_entity_poly.entity_id
_entity_poly.type
_entity_poly.pdbx_seq_one_letter_code
_entity_poly.pdbx_strand_id
1 'polypeptide(L)'
;MLDFESPSLWMTPLDNYPMSVLETEEADKFMEATFFYDAELKPSEQTDGFAEATLTALETGELTPLVKEELKYTIQSRRLANGQSELGVEFTEPEQGQLTEEEKEKIVKRREQNKLAARRFRQRRRAKGPVYAKVSI
;
A
#
# COMPACT_ATOMS: atom_id res chain seq x y z
N MET A 1 -52.50 -9.09 43.56
CA MET A 1 -51.82 -7.81 43.33
C MET A 1 -50.37 -8.04 43.74
N LEU A 2 -49.53 -8.40 42.78
CA LEU A 2 -48.08 -8.49 42.94
C LEU A 2 -47.52 -7.93 41.64
N ASP A 3 -46.96 -6.73 41.75
CA ASP A 3 -46.42 -5.95 40.65
C ASP A 3 -45.14 -6.64 40.17
N PHE A 4 -45.17 -7.16 38.94
CA PHE A 4 -43.99 -7.67 38.27
C PHE A 4 -43.27 -6.47 37.65
N GLU A 5 -42.35 -5.86 38.40
CA GLU A 5 -41.45 -4.85 37.86
C GLU A 5 -40.57 -5.50 36.79
N SER A 6 -40.81 -5.13 35.52
CA SER A 6 -39.94 -5.49 34.40
C SER A 6 -38.55 -4.90 34.61
N PRO A 7 -37.47 -5.71 34.64
CA PRO A 7 -36.11 -5.20 34.66
C PRO A 7 -35.84 -4.39 33.38
N SER A 8 -35.35 -3.16 33.55
CA SER A 8 -35.14 -2.20 32.47
C SER A 8 -34.13 -2.69 31.43
N LEU A 9 -34.44 -2.42 30.17
CA LEU A 9 -33.84 -2.90 28.93
C LEU A 9 -32.40 -2.43 28.62
N TRP A 10 -31.53 -2.22 29.61
CA TRP A 10 -30.16 -1.71 29.39
C TRP A 10 -29.06 -2.46 30.15
N MET A 11 -29.34 -3.59 30.78
CA MET A 11 -28.29 -4.42 31.36
C MET A 11 -27.64 -5.27 30.27
N THR A 12 -26.38 -4.97 29.94
CA THR A 12 -25.59 -5.83 29.06
C THR A 12 -25.08 -7.05 29.86
N PRO A 13 -24.85 -8.22 29.22
CA PRO A 13 -24.40 -9.44 29.90
C PRO A 13 -23.06 -9.35 30.65
N LEU A 14 -22.39 -8.21 30.63
CA LEU A 14 -21.08 -7.99 31.25
C LEU A 14 -21.16 -7.43 32.68
N ASP A 15 -22.32 -6.94 33.11
CA ASP A 15 -22.47 -6.29 34.44
C ASP A 15 -22.74 -7.28 35.58
N ASN A 16 -22.86 -8.58 35.29
CA ASN A 16 -23.14 -9.62 36.29
C ASN A 16 -22.01 -10.65 36.42
N TYR A 17 -20.78 -10.30 36.06
CA TYR A 17 -19.62 -11.12 36.35
C TYR A 17 -18.86 -10.55 37.55
N PRO A 18 -18.89 -11.18 38.74
CA PRO A 18 -18.03 -10.76 39.83
C PRO A 18 -16.57 -10.96 39.39
N MET A 19 -15.82 -9.86 39.31
CA MET A 19 -14.38 -9.78 38.97
C MET A 19 -13.45 -10.46 40.00
N SER A 20 -13.93 -11.47 40.73
CA SER A 20 -13.17 -12.19 41.77
C SER A 20 -13.24 -13.71 41.66
N VAL A 21 -13.59 -14.26 40.50
CA VAL A 21 -13.41 -15.69 40.23
C VAL A 21 -12.07 -15.88 39.54
N LEU A 22 -11.07 -16.16 40.38
CA LEU A 22 -9.83 -16.88 40.10
C LEU A 22 -10.14 -18.03 39.12
N GLU A 23 -9.38 -18.28 38.06
CA GLU A 23 -8.14 -19.06 38.15
C GLU A 23 -7.27 -18.81 36.91
N THR A 24 -6.01 -18.48 37.15
CA THR A 24 -5.00 -18.03 36.20
C THR A 24 -4.54 -19.07 35.18
N GLU A 25 -5.19 -20.23 35.10
CA GLU A 25 -4.82 -21.27 34.13
C GLU A 25 -5.71 -21.27 32.89
N GLU A 26 -6.98 -20.91 33.01
CA GLU A 26 -7.89 -20.87 31.86
C GLU A 26 -7.67 -19.61 31.03
N ALA A 27 -7.36 -18.47 31.66
CA ALA A 27 -7.01 -17.24 30.94
C ALA A 27 -5.68 -17.37 30.20
N ASP A 28 -4.69 -18.04 30.79
CA ASP A 28 -3.39 -18.29 30.17
C ASP A 28 -3.51 -19.30 29.03
N LYS A 29 -4.28 -20.39 29.21
CA LYS A 29 -4.60 -21.33 28.12
C LYS A 29 -5.43 -20.69 27.02
N PHE A 30 -6.34 -19.77 27.36
CA PHE A 30 -7.11 -19.01 26.37
C PHE A 30 -6.20 -18.06 25.60
N MET A 31 -5.29 -17.34 26.27
CA MET A 31 -4.28 -16.49 25.61
C MET A 31 -3.33 -17.32 24.74
N GLU A 32 -2.81 -18.45 25.24
CA GLU A 32 -1.95 -19.36 24.46
C GLU A 32 -2.68 -19.91 23.24
N ALA A 33 -3.94 -20.31 23.39
CA ALA A 33 -4.76 -20.80 22.28
C ALA A 33 -5.04 -19.69 21.25
N THR A 34 -5.32 -18.46 21.69
CA THR A 34 -5.48 -17.32 20.76
C THR A 34 -4.17 -16.98 20.04
N PHE A 35 -3.03 -17.06 20.73
CA PHE A 35 -1.71 -16.83 20.15
C PHE A 35 -1.29 -17.93 19.17
N PHE A 36 -1.69 -19.19 19.41
CA PHE A 36 -1.48 -20.31 18.49
C PHE A 36 -2.39 -20.23 17.25
N TYR A 37 -3.63 -19.76 17.40
CA TYR A 37 -4.54 -19.53 16.28
C TYR A 37 -4.11 -18.35 15.40
N ASP A 38 -3.53 -17.30 15.98
CA ASP A 38 -2.97 -16.17 15.23
C ASP A 38 -1.71 -16.56 14.42
N ALA A 39 -0.94 -17.55 14.87
CA ALA A 39 0.27 -18.02 14.19
C ALA A 39 -0.01 -18.89 12.94
N GLU A 40 -1.17 -19.55 12.88
CA GLU A 40 -1.60 -20.39 11.74
C GLU A 40 -2.52 -19.68 10.75
N LEU A 41 -2.89 -18.42 11.03
CA LEU A 41 -3.50 -17.53 10.04
C LEU A 41 -2.45 -17.24 8.97
N LYS A 42 -2.40 -18.11 7.95
CA LYS A 42 -1.71 -17.79 6.70
C LYS A 42 -2.19 -16.40 6.32
N PRO A 43 -1.29 -15.41 6.17
CA PRO A 43 -1.70 -14.08 5.73
C PRO A 43 -2.44 -14.32 4.42
N SER A 44 -3.75 -14.10 4.42
CA SER A 44 -4.45 -13.95 3.16
C SER A 44 -3.73 -12.79 2.49
N GLU A 45 -3.07 -13.07 1.36
CA GLU A 45 -2.17 -12.17 0.62
C GLU A 45 -2.83 -10.83 0.21
N GLN A 46 -4.09 -10.61 0.59
CA GLN A 46 -4.90 -9.45 0.28
C GLN A 46 -5.01 -8.39 1.38
N THR A 47 -4.58 -8.64 2.63
CA THR A 47 -4.71 -7.63 3.71
C THR A 47 -3.57 -6.61 3.76
N ASP A 48 -2.42 -6.92 3.15
CA ASP A 48 -1.22 -6.08 3.21
C ASP A 48 -1.41 -4.73 2.49
N GLY A 49 -2.21 -4.71 1.41
CA GLY A 49 -2.40 -3.51 0.59
C GLY A 49 -3.11 -2.36 1.31
N PHE A 50 -4.06 -2.64 2.19
CA PHE A 50 -4.81 -1.59 2.90
C PHE A 50 -3.97 -0.95 4.02
N ALA A 51 -3.18 -1.76 4.73
CA ALA A 51 -2.25 -1.26 5.74
C ALA A 51 -1.17 -0.35 5.11
N GLU A 52 -0.59 -0.79 3.99
CA GLU A 52 0.37 0.01 3.22
C GLU A 52 -0.25 1.31 2.66
N ALA A 53 -1.47 1.24 2.13
CA ALA A 53 -2.21 2.41 1.67
C ALA A 53 -2.48 3.42 2.80
N THR A 54 -2.72 2.92 4.02
CA THR A 54 -2.92 3.78 5.20
C THR A 54 -1.63 4.49 5.59
N LEU A 55 -0.51 3.77 5.64
CA LEU A 55 0.80 4.37 5.92
C LEU A 55 1.17 5.44 4.90
N THR A 56 1.01 5.13 3.61
CA THR A 56 1.31 6.10 2.52
C THR A 56 0.40 7.32 2.55
N ALA A 57 -0.89 7.17 2.89
CA ALA A 57 -1.80 8.30 3.08
C ALA A 57 -1.37 9.19 4.25
N LEU A 58 -0.92 8.60 5.36
CA LEU A 58 -0.42 9.35 6.51
C LEU A 58 0.87 10.11 6.20
N GLU A 59 1.78 9.50 5.43
CA GLU A 59 3.05 10.13 5.03
C GLU A 59 2.86 11.26 4.01
N THR A 60 1.99 11.06 3.02
CA THR A 60 1.78 12.02 1.91
C THR A 60 0.71 13.06 2.21
N GLY A 61 -0.23 12.75 3.12
CA GLY A 61 -1.43 13.55 3.36
C GLY A 61 -2.50 13.41 2.27
N GLU A 62 -2.30 12.52 1.29
CA GLU A 62 -3.26 12.29 0.21
C GLU A 62 -4.12 11.05 0.49
N LEU A 63 -5.44 11.16 0.27
CA LEU A 63 -6.39 10.06 0.48
C LEU A 63 -6.49 9.09 -0.71
N THR A 64 -5.89 9.46 -1.85
CA THR A 64 -5.88 8.67 -3.09
C THR A 64 -5.52 7.19 -2.90
N PRO A 65 -4.46 6.80 -2.15
CA PRO A 65 -4.13 5.39 -1.95
C PRO A 65 -5.24 4.61 -1.24
N LEU A 66 -5.90 5.19 -0.24
CA LEU A 66 -7.01 4.54 0.48
C LEU A 66 -8.22 4.33 -0.42
N VAL A 67 -8.57 5.34 -1.22
CA VAL A 67 -9.70 5.26 -2.16
C VAL A 67 -9.46 4.17 -3.21
N LYS A 68 -8.21 3.98 -3.65
CA LYS A 68 -7.87 2.89 -4.59
C LYS A 68 -8.14 1.51 -4.00
N GLU A 69 -7.73 1.28 -2.76
CA GLU A 69 -7.97 -0.02 -2.11
C GLU A 69 -9.46 -0.26 -1.83
N GLU A 70 -10.21 0.77 -1.40
CA GLU A 70 -11.67 0.67 -1.24
C GLU A 70 -12.36 0.26 -2.55
N LEU A 71 -12.02 0.93 -3.66
CA LEU A 71 -12.57 0.63 -4.98
C LEU A 71 -12.22 -0.79 -5.43
N LYS A 72 -10.98 -1.23 -5.19
CA LYS A 72 -10.52 -2.58 -5.50
C LYS A 72 -11.35 -3.64 -4.79
N TYR A 73 -11.54 -3.53 -3.47
CA TYR A 73 -12.39 -4.48 -2.72
C TYR A 73 -13.84 -4.42 -3.17
N THR A 74 -14.38 -3.22 -3.41
CA THR A 74 -15.76 -3.05 -3.90
C THR A 74 -15.97 -3.79 -5.23
N ILE A 75 -15.03 -3.69 -6.16
CA ILE A 75 -15.08 -4.38 -7.45
C ILE A 75 -15.00 -5.90 -7.25
N GLN A 76 -14.08 -6.38 -6.41
CA GLN A 76 -13.92 -7.80 -6.13
C GLN A 76 -15.17 -8.40 -5.48
N SER A 77 -15.73 -7.75 -4.45
CA SER A 77 -16.97 -8.19 -3.81
C SER A 77 -18.15 -8.27 -4.78
N ARG A 78 -18.29 -7.27 -5.66
CA ARG A 78 -19.34 -7.29 -6.70
C ARG A 78 -19.15 -8.43 -7.70
N ARG A 79 -17.92 -8.73 -8.09
CA ARG A 79 -17.61 -9.86 -9.00
C ARG A 79 -17.97 -11.19 -8.37
N LEU A 80 -17.55 -11.42 -7.13
CA LEU A 80 -17.87 -12.63 -6.39
C LEU A 80 -19.38 -12.81 -6.21
N ALA A 81 -20.10 -11.72 -5.90
CA ALA A 81 -21.57 -11.75 -5.79
C ALA A 81 -22.26 -12.12 -7.11
N ASN A 82 -21.65 -11.77 -8.25
CA ASN A 82 -22.12 -12.15 -9.59
C ASN A 82 -21.63 -13.54 -10.04
N GLY A 83 -20.96 -14.31 -9.16
CA GLY A 83 -20.38 -15.61 -9.49
C GLY A 83 -19.19 -15.55 -10.45
N GLN A 84 -18.61 -14.37 -10.64
CA GLN A 84 -17.40 -14.19 -11.43
C GLN A 84 -16.17 -14.46 -10.56
N SER A 85 -15.16 -15.11 -11.14
CA SER A 85 -13.88 -15.34 -10.46
C SER A 85 -13.13 -14.02 -10.21
N GLU A 86 -12.11 -14.09 -9.36
CA GLU A 86 -11.18 -13.00 -9.13
C GLU A 86 -10.59 -12.46 -10.44
N LEU A 87 -10.28 -11.16 -10.44
CA LEU A 87 -9.74 -10.47 -11.61
C LEU A 87 -8.28 -10.88 -11.83
N GLY A 88 -8.03 -11.85 -12.71
CA GLY A 88 -6.68 -12.13 -13.21
C GLY A 88 -6.19 -11.00 -14.09
N VAL A 89 -5.10 -10.34 -13.70
CA VAL A 89 -4.40 -9.37 -14.54
C VAL A 89 -3.25 -10.09 -15.21
N GLU A 90 -3.35 -10.27 -16.53
CA GLU A 90 -2.25 -10.79 -17.33
C GLU A 90 -1.23 -9.66 -17.58
N PHE A 91 -0.08 -9.74 -16.92
CA PHE A 91 1.03 -8.83 -17.16
C PHE A 91 1.83 -9.31 -18.36
N THR A 92 1.41 -8.92 -19.56
CA THR A 92 2.22 -9.19 -20.76
C THR A 92 3.44 -8.28 -20.76
N GLU A 93 4.63 -8.85 -20.92
CA GLU A 93 5.84 -8.06 -21.10
C GLU A 93 5.69 -7.13 -22.29
N PRO A 94 6.13 -5.86 -22.19
CA PRO A 94 6.04 -4.93 -23.31
C PRO A 94 6.90 -5.46 -24.46
N GLU A 95 6.28 -5.68 -25.62
CA GLU A 95 7.00 -6.10 -26.82
C GLU A 95 8.04 -5.05 -27.18
N GLN A 96 9.32 -5.44 -27.18
CA GLN A 96 10.40 -4.59 -27.66
C GLN A 96 10.32 -4.52 -29.19
N GLY A 97 9.67 -3.47 -29.70
CA GLY A 97 9.63 -3.19 -31.13
C GLY A 97 11.04 -3.07 -31.72
N GLN A 98 11.27 -3.70 -32.87
CA GLN A 98 12.52 -3.55 -33.61
C GLN A 98 12.60 -2.12 -34.16
N LEU A 99 13.66 -1.39 -33.78
CA LEU A 99 13.92 -0.05 -34.31
C LEU A 99 14.08 -0.09 -35.83
N THR A 100 13.32 0.75 -36.52
CA THR A 100 13.48 0.97 -37.96
C THR A 100 14.85 1.61 -38.25
N GLU A 101 15.34 1.47 -39.49
CA GLU A 101 16.63 2.05 -39.89
C GLU A 101 16.66 3.58 -39.71
N GLU A 102 15.54 4.25 -40.01
CA GLU A 102 15.37 5.69 -39.83
C GLU A 102 15.50 6.13 -38.36
N GLU A 103 14.92 5.38 -37.44
CA GLU A 103 15.01 5.65 -36.00
C GLU A 103 16.45 5.47 -35.49
N LYS A 104 17.16 4.45 -35.99
CA LYS A 104 18.58 4.24 -35.66
C LYS A 104 19.43 5.43 -36.09
N GLU A 105 19.22 5.96 -37.30
CA GLU A 105 19.93 7.15 -37.77
C GLU A 105 19.65 8.39 -36.90
N LYS A 106 18.39 8.58 -36.50
CA LYS A 106 18.00 9.71 -35.63
C LYS A 106 18.69 9.63 -34.27
N ILE A 107 18.83 8.43 -33.71
CA ILE A 107 19.57 8.20 -32.46
C ILE A 107 21.05 8.54 -32.63
N VAL A 108 21.67 8.11 -33.74
CA VAL A 108 23.08 8.42 -34.04
C VAL A 108 23.29 9.93 -34.16
N LYS A 109 22.48 10.61 -34.97
CA LYS A 109 22.53 12.08 -35.14
C LYS A 109 22.37 12.81 -33.80
N ARG A 110 21.42 12.40 -32.96
CA ARG A 110 21.22 12.98 -31.62
C ARG A 110 22.46 12.79 -30.73
N ARG A 111 23.08 11.61 -30.75
CA ARG A 111 24.30 11.31 -29.97
C ARG A 111 25.47 12.18 -30.42
N GLU A 112 25.67 12.34 -31.73
CA GLU A 112 26.72 13.19 -32.29
C GLU A 112 26.53 14.66 -31.91
N GLN A 113 25.30 15.18 -32.04
CA GLN A 113 24.97 16.54 -31.65
C GLN A 113 25.20 16.76 -30.15
N ASN A 114 24.77 15.83 -29.31
CA ASN A 114 25.00 15.91 -27.86
C ASN A 114 26.50 15.86 -27.53
N LYS A 115 27.29 15.02 -28.21
CA LYS A 115 28.75 14.95 -28.07
C LYS A 115 29.41 16.29 -28.41
N LEU A 116 29.01 16.92 -29.52
CA LEU A 116 29.50 18.24 -29.91
C LEU A 116 29.09 19.34 -28.93
N ALA A 117 27.82 19.32 -28.49
CA ALA A 117 27.30 20.27 -27.52
C ALA A 117 28.04 20.16 -26.17
N ALA A 118 28.24 18.94 -25.67
CA ALA A 118 29.00 18.68 -24.45
C ALA A 118 30.46 19.14 -24.56
N ARG A 119 31.12 18.90 -25.71
CA ARG A 119 32.48 19.41 -25.95
C ARG A 119 32.51 20.94 -25.89
N ARG A 120 31.60 21.61 -26.58
CA ARG A 120 31.47 23.08 -26.57
C ARG A 120 31.15 23.62 -25.18
N PHE A 121 30.29 22.94 -24.42
CA PHE A 121 29.98 23.31 -23.04
C PHE A 121 31.22 23.23 -22.15
N ARG A 122 31.97 22.12 -22.20
CA ARG A 122 33.21 21.93 -21.43
C ARG A 122 34.28 22.97 -21.81
N GLN A 123 34.45 23.27 -23.10
CA GLN A 123 35.36 24.33 -23.56
C GLN A 123 34.95 25.69 -23.02
N ARG A 124 33.67 26.06 -23.13
CA ARG A 124 33.15 27.32 -22.57
C ARG A 124 33.31 27.39 -21.05
N ARG A 125 33.10 26.28 -20.33
CA ARG A 125 33.29 26.21 -18.87
C ARG A 125 34.76 26.39 -18.48
N ARG A 126 35.70 25.78 -19.22
CA ARG A 126 37.14 25.98 -19.00
C ARG A 126 37.56 27.43 -19.29
N ALA A 127 37.06 28.02 -20.37
CA ALA A 127 37.37 29.40 -20.76
C ALA A 127 36.82 30.45 -19.78
N LYS A 128 35.63 30.22 -19.20
CA LYS A 128 35.03 31.14 -18.20
C LYS A 128 35.65 31.03 -16.80
N GLY A 129 36.55 30.06 -16.56
CA GLY A 129 37.09 29.78 -15.24
C GLY A 129 36.06 29.18 -14.26
N PRO A 130 36.49 28.72 -13.07
CA PRO A 130 35.56 28.26 -12.05
C PRO A 130 34.66 29.43 -11.60
N VAL A 131 33.36 29.33 -11.84
CA VAL A 131 32.38 30.19 -11.19
C VAL A 131 32.23 29.68 -9.77
N TYR A 132 32.90 30.32 -8.81
CA TYR A 132 32.64 30.08 -7.39
C TYR A 132 31.20 30.52 -7.14
N ALA A 133 30.27 29.56 -7.10
CA ALA A 133 28.93 29.82 -6.64
C ALA A 133 29.05 30.25 -5.18
N LYS A 134 28.82 31.54 -4.89
CA LYS A 134 28.65 32.00 -3.51
C LYS A 134 27.38 31.36 -2.98
N VAL A 135 27.53 30.22 -2.32
CA VAL A 135 26.50 29.69 -1.42
C VAL A 135 26.56 30.60 -0.19
N SER A 136 25.60 31.53 -0.11
CA SER A 136 25.38 32.30 1.10
C SER A 136 24.56 31.40 2.02
N ILE A 137 25.15 31.02 3.15
CA ILE A 137 24.46 30.35 4.28
C ILE A 137 23.66 31.42 5.03
#